data_AF-Q391C4-F1
#
_entry.id   AF-Q391C4-F1
#
_cell.length_a   1.000
_cell.length_b   1.000
_cell.length_c   1.000
_cell.angle_alpha   90.00
_cell.angle_beta   90.00
_cell.angle_gamma   90.00
#
_symmetry.space_group_name_H-M   'P 1'
#
loop_
_entity.id
_entity.type
_entity.pdbx_description
1 polymer ?
#
loop_
_entity_poly.entity_id
_entity_poly.type
_entity_poly.pdbx_seq_one_letter_code
_entity_poly.pdbx_strand_id
1 'polypeptide(L)'
;MIEDIVTPQPSLKVYPPDADVFAESNAALARHLHPLVSIDLSAVNPSWEGWIHLLSPIEPYDGLVGQDTAAYHNDYLRANWIGFRLDDDNRYTLLGDPRYFYLENPPGTHDAGYREELEAHYAEQQASIDTARKRFAEYGVLYSSNQYAPDERDFSQEKPCNLIDQLGGSVGWGNWSGTSDFPVDDSDPDNIRPIGPNGARFRFVARVTGWEYRAMGADSILLFYEPISRVALLTFDWS
;
A
#
# COMPACT_ATOMS: atom_id res chain seq x y z
N MET A 1 18.12 -2.13 -9.14
CA MET A 1 16.89 -1.37 -9.36
C MET A 1 16.36 -1.76 -10.71
N ILE A 2 15.07 -2.06 -10.79
CA ILE A 2 14.34 -2.32 -12.03
C ILE A 2 13.18 -1.34 -12.04
N GLU A 3 12.93 -0.67 -13.15
CA GLU A 3 11.89 0.34 -13.30
C GLU A 3 10.87 -0.10 -14.36
N ASP A 4 9.68 0.49 -14.31
CA ASP A 4 8.63 0.35 -15.32
C ASP A 4 8.31 -1.11 -15.70
N ILE A 5 8.04 -1.95 -14.69
CA ILE A 5 7.67 -3.35 -14.93
C ILE A 5 6.21 -3.41 -15.37
N VAL A 6 5.98 -3.56 -16.67
CA VAL A 6 4.62 -3.56 -17.26
C VAL A 6 4.00 -4.96 -17.40
N THR A 7 4.82 -6.01 -17.45
CA THR A 7 4.35 -7.39 -17.68
C THR A 7 4.51 -8.27 -16.44
N PRO A 8 3.61 -9.24 -16.21
CA PRO A 8 3.73 -10.17 -15.10
C PRO A 8 5.04 -10.96 -15.15
N GLN A 9 5.63 -11.20 -13.98
CA GLN A 9 6.87 -11.96 -13.82
C GLN A 9 6.69 -13.04 -12.74
N PRO A 10 7.47 -14.13 -12.74
CA PRO A 10 7.38 -15.16 -11.71
C PRO A 10 7.56 -14.64 -10.27
N SER A 11 8.30 -13.54 -10.11
CA SER A 11 8.55 -12.87 -8.83
C SER A 11 7.43 -11.91 -8.41
N LEU A 12 6.34 -11.80 -9.18
CA LEU A 12 5.22 -10.88 -8.92
C LEU A 12 3.89 -11.63 -8.96
N LYS A 13 3.01 -11.35 -8.00
CA LYS A 13 1.59 -11.76 -8.04
C LYS A 13 0.72 -10.51 -7.99
N VAL A 14 0.06 -10.19 -9.08
CA VAL A 14 -0.85 -9.03 -9.17
C VAL A 14 -2.23 -9.42 -8.66
N TYR A 15 -2.84 -8.55 -7.85
CA TYR A 15 -4.08 -8.80 -7.11
C TYR A 15 -4.07 -10.13 -6.35
N PRO A 16 -3.10 -10.33 -5.43
CA PRO A 16 -3.05 -11.55 -4.65
C PRO A 16 -4.33 -11.73 -3.81
N PRO A 17 -4.76 -12.97 -3.54
CA PRO A 17 -5.88 -13.23 -2.64
C PRO A 17 -5.60 -12.69 -1.23
N ASP A 18 -6.63 -12.16 -0.57
CA ASP A 18 -6.48 -11.58 0.78
C ASP A 18 -5.93 -12.59 1.81
N ALA A 19 -6.25 -13.88 1.65
CA ALA A 19 -5.77 -14.96 2.52
C ALA A 19 -4.27 -15.26 2.37
N ASP A 20 -3.67 -14.88 1.24
CA ASP A 20 -2.22 -14.96 1.02
C ASP A 20 -1.49 -13.73 1.59
N VAL A 21 -2.23 -12.70 1.98
CA VAL A 21 -1.70 -11.38 2.35
C VAL A 21 -1.88 -11.09 3.82
N PHE A 22 -3.04 -11.38 4.40
CA PHE A 22 -3.35 -11.10 5.80
C PHE A 22 -3.39 -12.38 6.62
N ALA A 23 -2.79 -12.34 7.81
CA ALA A 23 -2.90 -13.45 8.76
C ALA A 23 -4.37 -13.62 9.17
N GLU A 24 -4.78 -14.84 9.51
CA GLU A 24 -6.20 -15.14 9.82
C GLU A 24 -6.77 -14.22 10.93
N SER A 25 -5.97 -13.94 11.96
CA SER A 25 -6.33 -13.03 13.06
C SER A 25 -6.51 -11.57 12.61
N ASN A 26 -6.05 -11.22 11.42
CA ASN A 26 -6.07 -9.88 10.82
C ASN A 26 -6.82 -9.87 9.47
N ALA A 27 -7.61 -10.90 9.16
CA ALA A 27 -8.35 -10.97 7.89
C ALA A 27 -9.30 -9.78 7.67
N ALA A 28 -9.80 -9.16 8.75
CA ALA A 28 -10.64 -7.96 8.68
C ALA A 28 -9.94 -6.75 8.02
N LEU A 29 -8.60 -6.71 7.99
CA LEU A 29 -7.84 -5.64 7.34
C LEU A 29 -8.10 -5.53 5.84
N ALA A 30 -8.56 -6.61 5.19
CA ALA A 30 -8.96 -6.60 3.79
C ALA A 30 -10.10 -5.60 3.51
N ARG A 31 -10.86 -5.20 4.54
CA ARG A 31 -11.84 -4.12 4.44
C ARG A 31 -11.19 -2.77 4.16
N HIS A 32 -10.00 -2.49 4.71
CA HIS A 32 -9.36 -1.16 4.70
C HIS A 32 -8.17 -1.06 3.74
N LEU A 33 -7.58 -2.20 3.38
CA LEU A 33 -6.34 -2.29 2.63
C LEU A 33 -6.56 -3.24 1.46
N HIS A 34 -6.42 -2.71 0.25
CA HIS A 34 -6.49 -3.53 -0.95
C HIS A 34 -5.11 -4.06 -1.34
N PRO A 35 -4.92 -5.38 -1.45
CA PRO A 35 -3.69 -5.94 -1.97
C PRO A 35 -3.53 -5.66 -3.47
N LEU A 36 -2.40 -5.06 -3.83
CA LEU A 36 -2.10 -4.69 -5.22
C LEU A 36 -1.14 -5.69 -5.87
N VAL A 37 0.03 -5.90 -5.26
CA VAL A 37 1.07 -6.77 -5.78
C VAL A 37 1.82 -7.44 -4.63
N SER A 38 1.98 -8.77 -4.69
CA SER A 38 2.98 -9.48 -3.91
C SER A 38 4.29 -9.59 -4.68
N ILE A 39 5.40 -9.37 -4.00
CA ILE A 39 6.75 -9.39 -4.55
C ILE A 39 7.55 -10.49 -3.83
N ASP A 40 8.23 -11.33 -4.60
CA ASP A 40 9.25 -12.23 -4.07
C ASP A 40 10.45 -11.41 -3.58
N LEU A 41 10.74 -11.47 -2.28
CA LEU A 41 11.81 -10.69 -1.66
C LEU A 41 13.18 -10.98 -2.28
N SER A 42 13.39 -12.18 -2.85
CA SER A 42 14.65 -12.54 -3.52
C SER A 42 14.90 -11.71 -4.79
N ALA A 43 13.84 -11.15 -5.40
CA ALA A 43 13.96 -10.26 -6.55
C ALA A 43 14.52 -8.87 -6.16
N VAL A 44 14.40 -8.48 -4.89
CA VAL A 44 14.99 -7.25 -4.35
C VAL A 44 16.39 -7.51 -3.79
N ASN A 45 16.54 -8.60 -3.04
CA ASN A 45 17.82 -9.03 -2.48
C ASN A 45 17.87 -10.56 -2.44
N PRO A 46 18.82 -11.22 -3.14
CA PRO A 46 18.88 -12.68 -3.21
C PRO A 46 19.04 -13.42 -1.87
N SER A 47 19.40 -12.72 -0.80
CA SER A 47 19.50 -13.27 0.56
C SER A 47 18.19 -13.22 1.36
N TRP A 48 17.15 -12.57 0.83
CA TRP A 48 15.84 -12.53 1.44
C TRP A 48 14.94 -13.60 0.85
N GLU A 49 14.06 -14.13 1.70
CA GLU A 49 13.16 -15.23 1.36
C GLU A 49 11.72 -14.83 1.69
N GLY A 50 10.78 -15.36 0.91
CA GLY A 50 9.35 -15.14 1.12
C GLY A 50 8.76 -14.02 0.26
N TRP A 51 7.49 -13.74 0.51
CA TRP A 51 6.71 -12.75 -0.22
C TRP A 51 6.48 -11.50 0.64
N ILE A 52 6.32 -10.36 0.00
CA ILE A 52 5.95 -9.11 0.66
C ILE A 52 4.92 -8.36 -0.20
N HIS A 53 4.02 -7.61 0.42
CA HIS A 53 2.80 -7.11 -0.23
C HIS A 53 2.73 -5.58 -0.24
N LEU A 54 2.50 -5.01 -1.42
CA LEU A 54 2.07 -3.63 -1.62
C LEU A 54 0.56 -3.54 -1.42
N LEU A 55 0.13 -2.67 -0.50
CA LEU A 55 -1.27 -2.48 -0.16
C LEU A 55 -1.68 -1.02 -0.34
N SER A 56 -2.90 -0.79 -0.81
CA SER A 56 -3.48 0.54 -0.96
C SER A 56 -4.55 0.81 0.11
N PRO A 57 -4.37 1.81 1.00
CA PRO A 57 -5.36 2.15 2.00
C PRO A 57 -6.57 2.81 1.36
N ILE A 58 -7.77 2.34 1.68
CA ILE A 58 -9.02 2.90 1.14
C ILE A 58 -9.32 4.25 1.78
N GLU A 59 -8.97 4.43 3.05
CA GLU A 59 -9.17 5.69 3.77
C GLU A 59 -7.90 6.52 3.88
N PRO A 60 -8.05 7.84 4.09
CA PRO A 60 -9.29 8.59 4.17
C PRO A 60 -9.83 8.93 2.77
N TYR A 61 -11.07 9.40 2.73
CA TYR A 61 -11.60 10.06 1.54
C TYR A 61 -10.81 11.35 1.21
N ASP A 62 -10.37 12.07 2.24
CA ASP A 62 -9.56 13.29 2.16
C ASP A 62 -8.51 13.33 3.27
N GLY A 63 -7.27 13.70 2.92
CA GLY A 63 -6.11 13.75 3.81
C GLY A 63 -5.28 12.46 3.86
N LEU A 64 -4.60 12.23 4.99
CA LEU A 64 -3.67 11.11 5.18
C LEU A 64 -4.29 9.99 6.03
N VAL A 65 -3.98 8.74 5.67
CA VAL A 65 -4.41 7.57 6.47
C VAL A 65 -3.91 7.71 7.90
N GLY A 66 -4.81 7.49 8.87
CA GLY A 66 -4.48 7.61 10.28
C GLY A 66 -4.31 9.04 10.83
N GLN A 67 -4.53 10.10 10.04
CA GLN A 67 -4.38 11.48 10.54
C GLN A 67 -5.31 11.79 11.73
N ASP A 68 -6.54 11.29 11.68
CA ASP A 68 -7.61 11.58 12.65
C ASP A 68 -7.69 10.54 13.78
N THR A 69 -6.75 9.58 13.81
CA THR A 69 -6.74 8.45 14.75
C THR A 69 -5.48 8.40 15.62
N ALA A 70 -4.88 9.57 15.90
CA ALA A 70 -3.65 9.71 16.67
C ALA A 70 -3.66 8.99 18.04
N ALA A 71 -4.83 8.80 18.65
CA ALA A 71 -5.00 8.05 19.89
C ALA A 71 -4.59 6.56 19.79
N TYR A 72 -4.48 6.02 18.57
CA TYR A 72 -4.10 4.63 18.29
C TYR A 72 -2.74 4.50 17.62
N HIS A 73 -1.99 5.60 17.50
CA HIS A 73 -0.63 5.59 16.98
C HIS A 73 0.32 4.90 17.95
N ASN A 74 1.41 4.37 17.40
CA ASN A 74 2.52 3.77 18.12
C ASN A 74 3.81 3.88 17.28
N ASP A 75 4.84 3.10 17.61
CA ASP A 75 6.11 3.13 16.89
C ASP A 75 6.05 2.67 15.42
N TYR A 76 4.99 1.95 15.03
CA TYR A 76 4.78 1.39 13.69
C TYR A 76 3.51 1.89 13.01
N LEU A 77 2.66 2.65 13.70
CA LEU A 77 1.45 3.28 13.18
C LEU A 77 1.49 4.76 13.47
N ARG A 78 1.49 5.57 12.42
CA ARG A 78 1.43 7.04 12.48
C ARG A 78 0.61 7.54 11.29
N ALA A 79 0.24 8.81 11.28
CA ALA A 79 -0.38 9.39 10.09
C ALA A 79 0.49 9.10 8.86
N ASN A 80 -0.08 8.55 7.79
CA ASN A 80 0.59 8.15 6.55
C ASN A 80 1.59 6.96 6.66
N TRP A 81 1.59 6.20 7.76
CA TRP A 81 2.52 5.08 7.97
C TRP A 81 1.83 3.86 8.59
N ILE A 82 2.00 2.70 7.95
CA ILE A 82 1.38 1.44 8.39
C ILE A 82 2.41 0.31 8.44
N GLY A 83 2.69 -0.19 9.64
CA GLY A 83 3.62 -1.29 9.87
C GLY A 83 2.94 -2.65 10.08
N PHE A 84 3.53 -3.69 9.49
CA PHE A 84 3.06 -5.07 9.58
C PHE A 84 4.21 -6.01 9.92
N ARG A 85 3.95 -7.00 10.77
CA ARG A 85 4.84 -8.14 10.94
C ARG A 85 4.43 -9.26 10.01
N LEU A 86 5.40 -9.86 9.33
CA LEU A 86 5.20 -11.06 8.53
C LEU A 86 5.23 -12.29 9.45
N ASP A 87 4.26 -13.18 9.29
CA ASP A 87 4.28 -14.52 9.90
C ASP A 87 5.17 -15.49 9.08
N ASP A 88 5.24 -16.76 9.48
CA ASP A 88 6.06 -17.76 8.77
C ASP A 88 5.57 -18.05 7.34
N ASP A 89 4.30 -17.77 7.04
CA ASP A 89 3.72 -17.85 5.70
C ASP A 89 3.87 -16.54 4.91
N ASN A 90 4.49 -15.51 5.52
CA ASN A 90 4.67 -14.14 5.03
C ASN A 90 3.40 -13.27 5.01
N ARG A 91 2.36 -13.68 5.72
CA ARG A 91 1.14 -12.89 5.85
C ARG A 91 1.30 -11.81 6.89
N TYR A 92 0.61 -10.70 6.68
CA TYR A 92 0.69 -9.50 7.50
C TYR A 92 -0.21 -9.58 8.73
N THR A 93 0.39 -9.25 9.87
CA THR A 93 -0.28 -8.90 11.12
C THR A 93 -0.01 -7.43 11.40
N LEU A 94 -1.06 -6.61 11.61
CA LEU A 94 -0.90 -5.19 11.95
C LEU A 94 -0.08 -5.03 13.24
N LEU A 95 0.92 -4.14 13.22
CA LEU A 95 1.69 -3.79 14.42
C LEU A 95 1.00 -2.67 15.22
N GLY A 96 -0.24 -2.90 15.64
CA GLY A 96 -0.97 -1.96 16.48
C GLY A 96 -2.45 -2.24 16.54
N ASP A 97 -3.22 -1.19 16.81
CA ASP A 97 -4.66 -1.29 17.03
C ASP A 97 -5.41 -1.05 15.71
N PRO A 98 -6.36 -1.92 15.30
CA PRO A 98 -7.18 -1.72 14.11
C PRO A 98 -7.96 -0.40 14.10
N ARG A 99 -8.23 0.20 15.27
CA ARG A 99 -8.83 1.55 15.41
C ARG A 99 -7.95 2.67 14.87
N TYR A 100 -6.74 2.36 14.44
CA TYR A 100 -5.97 3.18 13.50
C TYR A 100 -6.79 3.54 12.26
N PHE A 101 -7.60 2.61 11.74
CA PHE A 101 -8.56 2.91 10.69
C PHE A 101 -9.80 3.57 11.30
N TYR A 102 -10.21 4.71 10.74
CA TYR A 102 -11.29 5.52 11.24
C TYR A 102 -12.59 4.70 11.37
N LEU A 103 -12.94 3.88 10.38
CA LEU A 103 -14.19 3.10 10.40
C LEU A 103 -14.26 2.04 11.51
N GLU A 104 -13.13 1.63 12.08
CA GLU A 104 -13.06 0.71 13.23
C GLU A 104 -13.36 1.40 14.56
N ASN A 105 -13.46 2.73 14.57
CA ASN A 105 -13.87 3.49 15.73
C ASN A 105 -15.40 3.46 15.91
N PRO A 106 -15.89 3.50 17.16
CA PRO A 106 -17.31 3.64 17.42
C PRO A 106 -17.83 4.94 16.80
N PRO A 107 -19.06 4.97 16.25
CA PRO A 107 -19.63 6.18 15.67
C PRO A 107 -19.65 7.33 16.69
N GLY A 108 -18.95 8.42 16.38
CA GLY A 108 -19.00 9.66 17.15
C GLY A 108 -20.23 10.52 16.82
N THR A 109 -20.69 11.35 17.77
CA THR A 109 -21.88 12.20 17.55
C THR A 109 -21.65 13.38 16.61
N HIS A 110 -20.40 13.73 16.31
CA HIS A 110 -20.04 14.86 15.45
C HIS A 110 -19.69 14.45 14.02
N ASP A 111 -19.87 13.17 13.66
CA ASP A 111 -19.15 12.56 12.53
C ASP A 111 -20.00 11.58 11.69
N ALA A 112 -21.32 11.63 11.82
CA ALA A 112 -22.20 10.70 11.11
C ALA A 112 -22.18 10.91 9.58
N GLY A 113 -22.10 12.17 9.13
CA GLY A 113 -22.07 12.51 7.71
C GLY A 113 -20.77 12.07 7.03
N TYR A 114 -19.61 12.40 7.61
CA TYR A 114 -18.33 11.94 7.06
C TYR A 114 -18.20 10.42 7.13
N ARG A 115 -18.70 9.76 8.19
CA ARG A 115 -18.75 8.30 8.20
C ARG A 115 -19.58 7.73 7.04
N GLU A 116 -20.75 8.30 6.74
CA GLU A 116 -21.59 7.87 5.62
C GLU A 116 -20.86 8.07 4.28
N GLU A 117 -20.23 9.23 4.07
CA GLU A 117 -19.41 9.51 2.89
C GLU A 117 -18.22 8.55 2.78
N LEU A 118 -17.57 8.22 3.89
CA LEU A 118 -16.45 7.30 3.93
C LEU A 118 -16.90 5.87 3.62
N GLU A 119 -18.01 5.40 4.17
CA GLU A 119 -18.57 4.08 3.83
C GLU A 119 -18.98 4.00 2.35
N ALA A 120 -19.52 5.09 1.77
CA ALA A 120 -19.79 5.18 0.34
C ALA A 120 -18.49 5.12 -0.49
N HIS A 121 -17.45 5.85 -0.06
CA HIS A 121 -16.13 5.79 -0.67
C HIS A 121 -15.55 4.37 -0.65
N TYR A 122 -15.67 3.64 0.48
CA TYR A 122 -15.25 2.24 0.56
C TYR A 122 -15.96 1.36 -0.45
N ALA A 123 -17.28 1.51 -0.59
CA ALA A 123 -18.06 0.75 -1.57
C ALA A 123 -17.62 1.05 -3.01
N GLU A 124 -17.35 2.32 -3.34
CA GLU A 124 -16.85 2.74 -4.65
C GLU A 124 -15.46 2.17 -4.94
N GLN A 125 -14.51 2.29 -4.01
CA GLN A 125 -13.17 1.75 -4.20
C GLN A 125 -13.17 0.23 -4.31
N GLN A 126 -14.04 -0.46 -3.58
CA GLN A 126 -14.22 -1.91 -3.68
C GLN A 126 -14.75 -2.31 -5.07
N ALA A 127 -15.80 -1.64 -5.57
CA ALA A 127 -16.33 -1.90 -6.90
C ALA A 127 -15.29 -1.61 -8.00
N SER A 128 -14.48 -0.56 -7.81
CA SER A 128 -13.41 -0.19 -8.73
C SER A 128 -12.32 -1.27 -8.79
N ILE A 129 -11.80 -1.72 -7.65
CA ILE A 129 -10.75 -2.75 -7.66
C ILE A 129 -11.27 -4.09 -8.18
N ASP A 130 -12.51 -4.45 -7.92
CA ASP A 130 -13.11 -5.67 -8.46
C ASP A 130 -13.26 -5.61 -9.98
N THR A 131 -13.53 -4.42 -10.53
CA THR A 131 -13.52 -4.18 -11.97
C THR A 131 -12.11 -4.28 -12.55
N ALA A 132 -11.13 -3.66 -11.88
CA ALA A 132 -9.72 -3.71 -12.28
C ALA A 132 -9.15 -5.15 -12.27
N ARG A 133 -9.50 -5.94 -11.25
CA ARG A 133 -9.15 -7.37 -11.12
C ARG A 133 -9.68 -8.19 -12.29
N LYS A 134 -10.95 -8.01 -12.66
CA LYS A 134 -11.56 -8.69 -13.82
C LYS A 134 -10.85 -8.31 -15.12
N ARG A 135 -10.60 -7.01 -15.32
CA ARG A 135 -9.87 -6.50 -16.49
C ARG A 135 -8.46 -7.08 -16.56
N PHE A 136 -7.73 -7.12 -15.45
CA PHE A 136 -6.40 -7.72 -15.42
C PHE A 136 -6.43 -9.23 -15.72
N ALA A 137 -7.42 -9.96 -15.19
CA ALA A 137 -7.60 -11.38 -15.50
C ALA A 137 -7.92 -11.65 -16.99
N GLU A 138 -8.61 -10.71 -17.65
CA GLU A 138 -8.94 -10.79 -19.08
C GLU A 138 -7.74 -10.48 -19.98
N TYR A 139 -7.00 -9.39 -19.71
CA TYR A 139 -5.96 -8.88 -20.61
C TYR A 139 -4.53 -9.29 -20.21
N GLY A 140 -4.31 -9.74 -18.97
CA GLY A 140 -2.99 -10.10 -18.44
C GLY A 140 -2.03 -8.93 -18.22
N VAL A 141 -2.50 -7.69 -18.36
CA VAL A 141 -1.76 -6.44 -18.14
C VAL A 141 -2.63 -5.45 -17.38
N LEU A 142 -1.99 -4.49 -16.70
CA LEU A 142 -2.70 -3.44 -15.97
C LEU A 142 -3.07 -2.30 -16.92
N TYR A 143 -4.33 -1.88 -16.88
CA TYR A 143 -4.78 -0.62 -17.45
C TYR A 143 -5.26 0.27 -16.31
N SER A 144 -4.99 1.58 -16.44
CA SER A 144 -5.32 2.57 -15.42
C SER A 144 -6.80 2.49 -15.03
N SER A 145 -7.07 2.51 -13.73
CA SER A 145 -8.41 2.62 -13.15
C SER A 145 -8.78 4.05 -12.75
N ASN A 146 -7.94 5.05 -13.05
CA ASN A 146 -8.11 6.44 -12.63
C ASN A 146 -9.57 6.92 -12.79
N GLN A 147 -10.11 7.54 -11.74
CA GLN A 147 -11.49 8.05 -11.72
C GLN A 147 -11.85 9.04 -12.84
N TYR A 148 -10.86 9.68 -13.47
CA TYR A 148 -11.05 10.61 -14.58
C TYR A 148 -10.99 9.93 -15.95
N ALA A 149 -10.79 8.60 -16.00
CA ALA A 149 -10.85 7.85 -17.25
C ALA A 149 -12.28 7.87 -17.83
N PRO A 150 -12.45 7.92 -19.16
CA PRO A 150 -13.78 7.88 -19.78
C PRO A 150 -14.49 6.55 -19.52
N ASP A 151 -15.83 6.57 -19.50
CA ASP A 151 -16.67 5.38 -19.27
C ASP A 151 -16.49 4.33 -20.38
N GLU A 152 -16.39 4.77 -21.64
CA GLU A 152 -16.14 3.92 -22.80
C GLU A 152 -14.66 3.95 -23.17
N ARG A 153 -14.04 2.77 -23.17
CA ARG A 153 -12.60 2.60 -23.40
C ARG A 153 -12.33 1.47 -24.37
N ASP A 154 -11.43 1.72 -25.32
CA ASP A 154 -10.87 0.69 -26.17
C ASP A 154 -9.48 0.29 -25.63
N PHE A 155 -9.47 -0.68 -24.72
CA PHE A 155 -8.24 -1.18 -24.11
C PHE A 155 -7.24 -1.75 -25.12
N SER A 156 -7.66 -2.09 -26.35
CA SER A 156 -6.73 -2.56 -27.38
C SER A 156 -5.79 -1.46 -27.91
N GLN A 157 -6.18 -0.19 -27.73
CA GLN A 157 -5.43 0.98 -28.16
C GLN A 157 -4.70 1.67 -27.00
N GLU A 158 -4.94 1.23 -25.77
CA GLU A 158 -4.33 1.83 -24.59
C GLU A 158 -2.94 1.26 -24.31
N LYS A 159 -2.07 2.10 -23.77
CA LYS A 159 -0.78 1.65 -23.25
C LYS A 159 -1.02 1.05 -21.85
N PRO A 160 -0.51 -0.16 -21.57
CA PRO A 160 -0.57 -0.71 -20.23
C PRO A 160 0.25 0.13 -19.23
N CYS A 161 -0.25 0.16 -17.99
CA CYS A 161 0.36 0.77 -16.82
C CYS A 161 1.48 -0.09 -16.25
N ASN A 162 2.27 0.49 -15.36
CA ASN A 162 3.29 -0.24 -14.62
C ASN A 162 2.64 -1.12 -13.55
N LEU A 163 3.06 -2.38 -13.46
CA LEU A 163 2.79 -3.23 -12.31
C LEU A 163 3.66 -2.86 -11.10
N ILE A 164 4.88 -2.39 -11.37
CA ILE A 164 5.81 -1.87 -10.38
C ILE A 164 6.55 -0.71 -11.06
N ASP A 165 6.49 0.49 -10.49
CA ASP A 165 7.22 1.65 -11.01
C ASP A 165 8.72 1.51 -10.70
N GLN A 166 9.04 1.01 -9.52
CA GLN A 166 10.42 0.73 -9.11
C GLN A 166 10.50 -0.48 -8.18
N LEU A 167 11.40 -1.41 -8.47
CA LEU A 167 11.74 -2.59 -7.67
C LEU A 167 13.20 -2.50 -7.20
N GLY A 168 13.37 -2.43 -5.88
CA GLY A 168 14.64 -2.25 -5.18
C GLY A 168 15.33 -0.91 -5.45
N GLY A 169 16.58 -0.79 -4.99
CA GLY A 169 17.35 0.45 -5.09
C GLY A 169 17.12 1.36 -3.89
N SER A 170 17.12 2.68 -4.12
CA SER A 170 16.83 3.70 -3.11
C SER A 170 15.68 4.58 -3.55
N VAL A 171 15.11 5.33 -2.61
CA VAL A 171 14.12 6.36 -2.88
C VAL A 171 14.57 7.66 -2.20
N GLY A 172 14.47 8.75 -2.94
CA GLY A 172 14.83 10.08 -2.44
C GLY A 172 13.66 10.78 -1.75
N TRP A 173 13.82 12.08 -1.56
CA TRP A 173 12.80 12.93 -0.97
C TRP A 173 11.48 12.92 -1.76
N GLY A 174 10.38 12.92 -0.99
CA GLY A 174 9.01 13.09 -1.45
C GLY A 174 8.14 13.51 -0.26
N ASN A 175 6.88 13.88 -0.52
CA ASN A 175 5.99 14.31 0.57
C ASN A 175 5.72 13.17 1.57
N TRP A 176 5.88 11.90 1.16
CA TRP A 176 5.83 10.73 2.03
C TRP A 176 6.78 10.84 3.23
N SER A 177 7.95 11.46 3.03
CA SER A 177 9.03 11.55 4.04
C SER A 177 8.90 12.73 5.00
N GLY A 178 8.02 13.70 4.72
CA GLY A 178 7.92 14.96 5.47
C GLY A 178 6.53 15.33 5.96
N THR A 179 5.50 14.56 5.61
CA THR A 179 4.09 14.82 6.00
C THR A 179 3.69 14.28 7.37
N SER A 180 4.57 13.51 8.01
CA SER A 180 4.33 12.83 9.28
C SER A 180 5.56 12.89 10.18
N ASP A 181 5.40 12.61 11.47
CA ASP A 181 6.47 12.59 12.47
C ASP A 181 7.18 11.22 12.57
N PHE A 182 6.98 10.33 11.61
CA PHE A 182 7.66 9.03 11.58
C PHE A 182 9.18 9.23 11.42
N PRO A 183 10.02 8.59 12.25
CA PRO A 183 11.47 8.73 12.17
C PRO A 183 12.03 8.25 10.83
N VAL A 184 12.77 9.12 10.14
CA VAL A 184 13.49 8.81 8.91
C VAL A 184 14.95 9.23 9.02
N ASP A 185 15.84 8.50 8.35
CA ASP A 185 17.21 8.90 8.07
C ASP A 185 17.21 9.60 6.71
N ASP A 186 17.35 10.92 6.73
CA ASP A 186 17.38 11.82 5.57
C ASP A 186 18.78 12.39 5.31
N SER A 187 19.82 11.81 5.93
CA SER A 187 21.21 12.25 5.76
C SER A 187 21.72 12.12 4.32
N ASP A 188 21.07 11.25 3.53
CA ASP A 188 21.27 11.08 2.10
C ASP A 188 19.94 11.38 1.37
N PRO A 189 19.82 12.54 0.68
CA PRO A 189 18.56 12.97 0.07
C PRO A 189 18.08 12.07 -1.08
N ASP A 190 18.96 11.24 -1.64
CA ASP A 190 18.63 10.29 -2.72
C ASP A 190 18.30 8.88 -2.17
N ASN A 191 18.37 8.71 -0.85
CA ASN A 191 18.20 7.42 -0.17
C ASN A 191 17.69 7.61 1.26
N ILE A 192 16.47 8.13 1.38
CA ILE A 192 15.77 8.29 2.64
C ILE A 192 15.29 6.93 3.14
N ARG A 193 15.46 6.66 4.45
CA ARG A 193 15.11 5.36 5.05
C ARG A 193 14.35 5.53 6.35
N PRO A 194 13.19 4.89 6.52
CA PRO A 194 12.53 4.83 7.82
C PRO A 194 13.41 4.17 8.89
N ILE A 195 13.32 4.67 10.12
CA ILE A 195 14.05 4.13 11.28
C ILE A 195 13.03 3.50 12.23
N GLY A 196 13.17 2.20 12.46
CA GLY A 196 12.34 1.47 13.42
C GLY A 196 12.69 1.80 14.87
N PRO A 197 11.83 1.41 15.83
CA PRO A 197 12.02 1.70 17.26
C PRO A 197 13.30 1.10 17.87
N ASN A 198 13.85 0.06 17.26
CA ASN A 198 15.13 -0.55 17.63
C ASN A 198 16.36 0.15 16.97
N GLY A 199 16.14 1.25 16.25
CA GLY A 199 17.16 1.93 15.45
C GLY A 199 17.51 1.23 14.13
N ALA A 200 16.81 0.14 13.77
CA ALA A 200 17.04 -0.54 12.50
C ALA A 200 16.54 0.32 11.34
N ARG A 201 17.31 0.36 10.26
CA ARG A 201 16.94 1.05 9.04
C ARG A 201 16.19 0.11 8.12
N PHE A 202 14.99 0.53 7.75
CA PHE A 202 14.22 -0.15 6.73
C PHE A 202 14.88 -0.01 5.35
N ARG A 203 14.70 -1.03 4.51
CA ARG A 203 15.22 -1.08 3.14
C ARG A 203 14.08 -0.88 2.16
N PHE A 204 14.25 0.00 1.18
CA PHE A 204 13.27 0.19 0.13
C PHE A 204 13.10 -1.10 -0.68
N VAL A 205 11.85 -1.50 -0.89
CA VAL A 205 11.48 -2.73 -1.63
C VAL A 205 10.91 -2.36 -2.97
N ALA A 206 9.85 -1.55 -3.00
CA ALA A 206 9.19 -1.16 -4.24
C ALA A 206 8.30 0.07 -4.07
N ARG A 207 7.92 0.67 -5.19
CA ARG A 207 6.79 1.61 -5.25
C ARG A 207 5.87 1.33 -6.44
N VAL A 208 4.59 1.68 -6.28
CA VAL A 208 3.56 1.63 -7.31
C VAL A 208 2.65 2.87 -7.25
N THR A 209 2.10 3.25 -8.39
CA THR A 209 1.05 4.26 -8.50
C THR A 209 -0.30 3.65 -8.11
N GLY A 210 -0.92 4.11 -7.03
CA GLY A 210 -2.11 3.50 -6.44
C GLY A 210 -3.38 3.64 -7.28
N TRP A 211 -3.58 4.81 -7.92
CA TRP A 211 -4.74 5.08 -8.76
C TRP A 211 -4.72 4.36 -10.12
N GLU A 212 -3.62 3.68 -10.48
CA GLU A 212 -3.62 2.78 -11.64
C GLU A 212 -4.36 1.47 -11.34
N TYR A 213 -4.35 1.03 -10.08
CA TYR A 213 -4.95 -0.23 -9.63
C TYR A 213 -6.45 -0.11 -9.33
N ARG A 214 -6.90 1.06 -8.89
CA ARG A 214 -8.32 1.35 -8.61
C ARG A 214 -8.58 2.86 -8.75
N ALA A 215 -9.84 3.28 -8.69
CA ALA A 215 -10.29 4.64 -9.00
C ALA A 215 -9.48 5.74 -8.31
N MET A 216 -9.16 5.53 -7.03
CA MET A 216 -8.40 6.46 -6.22
C MET A 216 -7.28 5.75 -5.46
N GLY A 217 -6.19 6.47 -5.20
CA GLY A 217 -5.04 6.00 -4.44
C GLY A 217 -3.90 6.99 -4.51
N ALA A 218 -2.86 6.74 -3.70
CA ALA A 218 -1.66 7.56 -3.67
C ALA A 218 -0.93 7.59 -5.03
N ASP A 219 -0.27 8.69 -5.34
CA ASP A 219 0.60 8.82 -6.52
C ASP A 219 1.84 7.92 -6.41
N SER A 220 2.28 7.61 -5.19
CA SER A 220 3.17 6.48 -4.94
C SER A 220 2.88 5.80 -3.62
N ILE A 221 2.64 4.49 -3.65
CA ILE A 221 2.64 3.61 -2.49
C ILE A 221 4.05 3.05 -2.36
N LEU A 222 4.73 3.34 -1.26
CA LEU A 222 6.09 2.90 -1.00
C LEU A 222 6.10 1.78 0.03
N LEU A 223 6.83 0.72 -0.27
CA LEU A 223 7.04 -0.41 0.62
C LEU A 223 8.51 -0.49 1.04
N PHE A 224 8.71 -0.60 2.35
CA PHE A 224 10.01 -0.87 2.95
C PHE A 224 9.97 -2.15 3.79
N TYR A 225 11.14 -2.77 3.99
CA TYR A 225 11.30 -4.01 4.72
C TYR A 225 12.51 -3.99 5.66
N GLU A 226 12.32 -4.48 6.88
CA GLU A 226 13.40 -4.77 7.83
C GLU A 226 13.50 -6.30 8.01
N PRO A 227 14.57 -6.93 7.48
CA PRO A 227 14.62 -8.39 7.34
C PRO A 227 14.84 -9.16 8.64
N ILE A 228 15.40 -8.55 9.70
CA ILE A 228 15.70 -9.26 10.94
C ILE A 228 14.43 -9.45 11.77
N SER A 229 13.64 -8.39 11.94
CA SER A 229 12.35 -8.42 12.64
C SER A 229 11.17 -8.80 11.75
N ARG A 230 11.42 -8.99 10.44
CA ARG A 230 10.43 -9.31 9.40
C ARG A 230 9.26 -8.35 9.43
N VAL A 231 9.57 -7.05 9.38
CA VAL A 231 8.57 -5.98 9.39
C VAL A 231 8.51 -5.30 8.03
N ALA A 232 7.30 -5.27 7.45
CA ALA A 232 6.96 -4.43 6.31
C ALA A 232 6.43 -3.08 6.80
N LEU A 233 6.77 -2.02 6.09
CA LEU A 233 6.33 -0.66 6.39
C LEU A 233 5.87 0.01 5.10
N LEU A 234 4.61 0.47 5.10
CA LEU A 234 4.00 1.19 4.00
C LEU A 234 3.91 2.68 4.33
N THR A 235 4.13 3.51 3.31
CA THR A 235 3.85 4.95 3.33
C THR A 235 3.46 5.42 1.93
N PHE A 236 3.00 6.67 1.82
CA PHE A 236 2.28 7.14 0.65
C PHE A 236 2.74 8.54 0.25
N ASP A 237 3.04 8.71 -1.03
CA ASP A 237 3.26 10.01 -1.65
C ASP A 237 2.01 10.43 -2.45
N TRP A 238 1.64 11.69 -2.31
CA TRP A 238 0.40 12.29 -2.87
C TRP A 238 0.66 13.49 -3.81
N SER A 239 1.87 13.60 -4.37
CA SER A 239 2.30 14.74 -5.19
C SER A 239 1.99 14.63 -6.68
#